data_AF-T1CLJ3-F1
#
_entry.id   AF-T1CLJ3-F1
#
_cell.length_a   1.000
_cell.length_b   1.000
_cell.length_c   1.000
_cell.angle_alpha   90.00
_cell.angle_beta   90.00
_cell.angle_gamma   90.00
#
_symmetry.space_group_name_H-M   'P 1'
#
loop_
_entity.id
_entity.type
_entity.pdbx_description
1 polymer ?
#
loop_
_entity_poly.entity_id
_entity_poly.type
_entity_poly.pdbx_seq_one_letter_code
_entity_poly.pdbx_strand_id
1 'polypeptide(L)' 'KEIYSFLKSSLRLVSDKFPFRGPPEHVECDHKYVNFYEGKINRFKGKEIIYLADLPVYRCDYSGGLIV' A
#
# COMPACT_ATOMS: atom_id res chain seq x y z
N LYS A 1 4.96 -12.29 11.95
CA LYS A 1 5.89 -12.32 10.78
C LYS A 1 5.13 -12.32 9.45
N GLU A 2 3.96 -12.96 9.37
CA GLU A 2 3.16 -13.10 8.13
C GLU A 2 2.70 -11.79 7.50
N ILE A 3 2.21 -10.82 8.29
CA ILE A 3 1.75 -9.51 7.78
C ILE A 3 2.85 -8.78 6.98
N TYR A 4 4.10 -8.80 7.48
CA TYR A 4 5.23 -8.19 6.78
C TYR A 4 5.62 -8.94 5.51
N SER A 5 5.44 -10.27 5.48
CA SER A 5 5.67 -11.07 4.28
C SER A 5 4.63 -10.74 3.21
N PHE A 6 3.36 -10.70 3.60
CA PHE A 6 2.24 -10.30 2.74
C PHE A 6 2.40 -8.87 2.21
N LEU A 7 2.80 -7.93 3.08
CA LEU A 7 3.10 -6.55 2.68
C LEU A 7 4.21 -6.49 1.63
N LYS A 8 5.28 -7.27 1.79
CA LYS A 8 6.36 -7.35 0.78
C LYS A 8 5.88 -7.95 -0.54
N SER A 9 5.00 -8.95 -0.51
CA SER A 9 4.38 -9.51 -1.72
C SER A 9 3.51 -8.47 -2.43
N SER A 10 2.69 -7.74 -1.67
CA SER A 10 1.87 -6.63 -2.20
C SER A 10 2.75 -5.55 -2.84
N LEU A 11 3.83 -5.14 -2.17
CA LEU A 11 4.77 -4.14 -2.68
C LEU A 11 5.45 -4.53 -3.99
N ARG A 12 5.66 -5.83 -4.23
CA ARG A 12 6.27 -6.33 -5.49
C ARG A 12 5.32 -6.24 -6.69
N LEU A 13 4.02 -6.11 -6.45
CA LEU A 13 3.00 -5.97 -7.48
C LEU A 13 2.75 -4.51 -7.89
N VAL A 14 3.69 -3.60 -7.58
CA VAL A 14 3.64 -2.20 -8.01
C VAL A 14 3.53 -2.12 -9.53
N SER A 15 2.66 -1.22 -10.01
CA SER A 15 2.50 -0.95 -11.43
C SER A 15 3.33 0.26 -11.84
N ASP A 16 3.90 0.22 -13.04
CA ASP A 16 4.71 1.30 -13.62
C ASP A 16 3.97 2.65 -13.67
N LYS A 17 2.63 2.60 -13.78
CA LYS A 17 1.77 3.79 -13.81
C LYS A 17 1.72 4.54 -12.46
N PHE A 18 1.96 3.84 -11.35
CA PHE A 18 1.84 4.39 -10.00
C PHE A 18 2.94 3.83 -9.10
N PRO A 19 4.19 4.30 -9.25
CA PRO A 19 5.36 3.75 -8.54
C PRO A 19 5.45 4.18 -7.06
N PHE A 20 4.40 4.80 -6.51
CA PHE A 20 4.40 5.29 -5.13
C PHE A 20 4.47 4.15 -4.10
N ARG A 21 3.75 3.06 -4.39
CA ARG A 21 3.72 1.83 -3.60
C ARG A 21 3.03 0.71 -4.40
N GLY A 22 2.88 -0.47 -3.78
CA GLY A 22 2.13 -1.60 -4.33
C GLY A 22 0.74 -1.25 -4.91
N PRO A 23 0.02 -2.23 -5.48
CA PRO A 23 -1.19 -1.98 -6.24
C PRO A 23 -2.32 -1.41 -5.36
N PRO A 24 -3.36 -0.79 -5.96
CA PRO A 24 -4.48 -0.21 -5.20
C PRO A 24 -5.22 -1.23 -4.33
N GLU A 25 -5.29 -2.48 -4.79
CA GLU A 25 -5.86 -3.59 -4.03
C GLU A 25 -5.06 -4.86 -4.33
N HIS A 26 -4.83 -5.67 -3.30
CA HIS A 26 -4.27 -7.01 -3.45
C HIS A 26 -4.86 -7.94 -2.38
N VAL A 27 -5.33 -9.11 -2.79
CA VAL A 27 -5.94 -10.09 -1.88
C VAL A 27 -5.18 -11.40 -2.01
N GLU A 28 -4.77 -11.97 -0.88
CA GLU A 28 -4.09 -13.26 -0.80
C GLU A 28 -4.61 -14.04 0.40
N CYS A 29 -5.26 -15.18 0.14
CA CYS A 29 -5.91 -16.01 1.14
C CYS A 29 -6.87 -15.18 2.03
N ASP A 30 -6.49 -14.98 3.29
CA ASP A 30 -7.29 -14.28 4.31
C ASP A 30 -6.88 -12.80 4.47
N HIS A 31 -5.82 -12.37 3.77
CA HIS A 31 -5.28 -11.02 3.85
C HIS A 31 -5.75 -10.17 2.67
N LYS A 32 -6.20 -8.95 2.96
CA LYS A 32 -6.55 -7.94 1.96
C LYS A 32 -5.73 -6.67 2.18
N TYR A 33 -4.92 -6.32 1.22
CA TYR A 33 -4.19 -5.06 1.11
C TYR A 33 -4.99 -4.05 0.32
N VAL A 34 -5.13 -2.84 0.85
CA VAL A 34 -5.75 -1.71 0.15
C VAL A 34 -4.84 -0.51 0.25
N ASN A 35 -4.58 0.15 -0.86
CA ASN A 35 -3.79 1.35 -0.95
C ASN A 35 -4.58 2.48 -1.62
N PHE A 36 -4.73 3.57 -0.89
CA PHE A 36 -5.29 4.82 -1.38
C PHE A 36 -4.16 5.85 -1.46
N TYR A 37 -3.99 6.49 -2.60
CA TYR A 37 -3.03 7.58 -2.75
C TYR A 37 -3.66 8.75 -3.50
N GLU A 38 -3.20 9.95 -3.16
CA GLU A 38 -3.60 11.19 -3.78
C GLU A 38 -2.39 12.10 -3.99
N GLY A 39 -2.42 12.86 -5.07
CA GLY A 39 -1.38 13.83 -5.42
C GLY A 39 -0.56 13.41 -6.64
N LYS A 40 0.58 14.10 -6.82
CA LYS A 40 1.52 13.89 -7.94
C LYS A 40 2.91 13.61 -7.38
N ILE A 41 3.86 13.23 -8.24
CA ILE A 41 5.24 12.95 -7.82
C ILE A 41 5.92 14.11 -7.07
N ASN A 42 5.53 15.36 -7.34
CA ASN A 42 6.01 16.52 -6.59
C ASN A 42 5.56 16.53 -5.13
N ARG A 43 4.35 16.01 -4.83
CA ARG A 43 3.77 15.92 -3.49
C ARG A 43 2.60 14.95 -3.52
N PHE A 44 2.80 13.79 -2.90
CA PHE A 44 1.81 12.73 -2.77
C PHE A 44 1.67 12.32 -1.31
N LYS A 45 0.49 11.84 -0.99
CA LYS A 45 0.17 11.19 0.29
C LYS A 45 -0.62 9.94 -0.02
N GLY A 46 -0.49 8.93 0.82
CA GLY A 46 -1.27 7.72 0.69
C GLY A 46 -1.43 7.01 2.01
N LYS A 47 -2.41 6.14 2.03
CA LYS A 47 -2.81 5.31 3.15
C LYS A 47 -2.90 3.89 2.66
N GLU A 48 -2.24 3.01 3.36
CA GLU A 48 -2.37 1.58 3.15
C GLU A 48 -2.93 0.89 4.38
N ILE A 49 -3.79 -0.09 4.14
CA ILE A 49 -4.50 -0.85 5.16
C ILE A 49 -4.42 -2.32 4.80
N ILE A 50 -4.06 -3.16 5.78
CA ILE A 50 -4.17 -4.62 5.65
C ILE A 50 -5.29 -5.09 6.54
N TYR A 51 -6.19 -5.87 5.96
CA TYR A 51 -7.27 -6.57 6.63
C TYR A 51 -6.93 -8.06 6.71
N LEU A 52 -7.28 -8.70 7.82
CA LEU A 52 -7.25 -10.14 8.02
C LEU A 52 -8.64 -10.55 8.47
N ALA A 53 -9.33 -11.45 7.76
CA ALA A 53 -10.73 -11.78 8.04
C ALA A 53 -11.63 -10.54 8.25
N ASP A 54 -11.51 -9.52 7.39
CA ASP A 54 -12.22 -8.23 7.48
C ASP A 54 -11.79 -7.30 8.66
N LEU A 55 -10.90 -7.75 9.54
CA LEU A 55 -10.36 -6.93 10.63
C LEU A 55 -9.12 -6.15 10.18
N PRO A 56 -9.07 -4.82 10.33
CA PRO A 56 -7.90 -4.03 9.98
C PRO A 56 -6.77 -4.29 11.01
N VAL A 57 -5.74 -5.03 10.59
CA VAL A 57 -4.59 -5.42 11.43
C VAL A 57 -3.38 -4.52 11.24
N TYR A 58 -3.33 -3.74 10.16
CA TYR A 58 -2.24 -2.81 9.87
C TYR A 58 -2.77 -1.57 9.18
N ARG A 59 -2.23 -0.41 9.54
CA ARG A 59 -2.45 0.86 8.87
C ARG A 59 -1.13 1.63 8.79
N CYS A 60 -0.83 2.19 7.63
CA CYS A 60 0.29 3.09 7.45
C CYS A 60 -0.13 4.28 6.59
N ASP A 61 0.15 5.47 7.09
CA ASP A 61 0.05 6.71 6.33
C ASP A 61 1.46 7.07 5.85
N TYR A 62 1.61 7.31 4.57
CA TYR A 62 2.87 7.67 3.93
C TYR A 62 2.69 8.95 3.15
N SER A 63 3.73 9.77 3.15
CA SER A 63 3.76 11.02 2.41
C SER A 63 5.14 11.17 1.78
N GLY A 64 5.19 11.67 0.56
CA GLY A 64 6.43 11.85 -0.18
C GLY A 64 6.30 12.94 -1.23
N GLY A 65 7.42 13.41 -1.74
CA GLY A 65 7.44 14.47 -2.74
C GLY A 65 8.85 14.88 -3.10
N LEU A 66 8.96 15.70 -4.13
CA LEU A 66 10.20 16.39 -4.45
C LEU A 66 10.43 17.49 -3.41
N ILE A 67 11.56 17.42 -2.72
CA ILE A 67 12.05 18.52 -1.90
C ILE A 67 12.72 19.49 -2.89
N VAL A 68 12.14 20.68 -3.01
CA VAL A 68 12.66 21.77 -3.84
C VAL A 68 13.38 22.80 -2.98
#